data_AF-A0A818LF79-F1
#
_entry.id   AF-A0A818LF79-F1
#
_cell.length_a   1.000
_cell.length_b   1.000
_cell.length_c   1.000
_cell.angle_alpha   90.00
_cell.angle_beta   90.00
_cell.angle_gamma   90.00
#
_symmetry.space_group_name_H-M   'P 1'
#
loop_
_entity.id
_entity.type
_entity.pdbx_description
1 polymer ?
#
loop_
_entity_poly.entity_id
_entity_poly.type
_entity_poly.pdbx_seq_one_letter_code
_entity_poly.pdbx_strand_id
1 'polypeptide(L)'
;KQLNELHELLLAKHNLIERINSNEFITCFKRAKHLHEVMAEYSHTIELIKNRIKQLEINQYNKFNFDKRCQKWNDYIQAVEQNLTVIQHNSRTNYQGLLEIDTNLSNIINDFNQRQQELIQLTNEGKQLIEQNLLVDQHTFAKLEQRWQTIMKTILNKQQEIKDIIKLWLSYQNYLETYYRLLKSKYELEQENLQAPTLGVLSQIKQGTYLNATNNEELKNLLEKLYETNRRLISYSDVKTQAMLEKEWHDLQKSVNEIDVDINQRSEALIA
;
A
#
# COMPACT_ATOMS: atom_id res chain seq x y z
N LYS A 1 92.70 4.68 -60.08
CA LYS A 1 91.41 5.40 -59.99
C LYS A 1 90.38 4.58 -59.21
N GLN A 2 89.95 3.43 -59.71
CA GLN A 2 89.00 2.53 -59.02
C GLN A 2 89.45 2.08 -57.61
N LEU A 3 90.76 1.86 -57.40
CA LEU A 3 91.29 1.47 -56.09
C LEU A 3 91.23 2.60 -55.04
N ASN A 4 91.40 3.86 -55.47
CA ASN A 4 91.31 5.02 -54.58
C ASN A 4 89.86 5.32 -54.20
N GLU A 5 88.93 5.20 -55.16
CA GLU A 5 87.49 5.31 -54.89
C GLU A 5 87.01 4.24 -53.90
N LEU A 6 87.50 3.00 -54.03
CA LEU A 6 87.21 1.93 -53.08
C LEU A 6 87.80 2.21 -51.69
N HIS A 7 89.01 2.77 -51.64
CA HIS A 7 89.68 3.13 -50.39
C HIS A 7 88.97 4.27 -49.65
N GLU A 8 88.53 5.31 -50.36
CA GLU A 8 87.74 6.41 -49.78
C GLU A 8 86.38 5.92 -49.28
N LEU A 9 85.71 5.02 -50.01
CA LEU A 9 84.47 4.37 -49.56
C LEU A 9 84.67 3.54 -48.29
N LEU A 10 85.77 2.78 -48.21
CA LEU A 10 86.12 1.99 -47.03
C LEU A 10 86.46 2.88 -45.82
N LEU A 11 87.16 3.98 -46.02
CA LEU A 11 87.44 4.99 -44.98
C LEU A 11 86.17 5.67 -44.49
N ALA A 12 85.27 6.05 -45.39
CA ALA A 12 83.98 6.62 -45.04
C ALA A 12 83.12 5.62 -44.22
N LYS A 13 83.13 4.34 -44.61
CA LYS A 13 82.48 3.25 -43.86
C LYS A 13 83.13 3.06 -42.48
N HIS A 14 84.45 3.10 -42.39
CA HIS A 14 85.19 2.94 -41.14
C HIS A 14 84.92 4.10 -40.16
N ASN A 15 84.95 5.35 -40.64
CA ASN A 15 84.64 6.54 -39.84
C ASN A 15 83.17 6.55 -39.37
N LEU A 16 82.25 6.02 -40.18
CA LEU A 16 80.86 5.85 -39.79
C LEU A 16 80.74 4.81 -38.66
N ILE A 17 81.45 3.68 -38.78
CA ILE A 17 81.48 2.64 -37.75
C ILE A 17 82.09 3.18 -36.44
N GLU A 18 83.18 3.95 -36.49
CA GLU A 18 83.75 4.60 -35.30
C GLU A 18 82.77 5.60 -34.66
N ARG A 19 82.07 6.41 -35.45
CA ARG A 19 81.06 7.33 -34.92
C ARG A 19 79.88 6.60 -34.27
N ILE A 20 79.39 5.52 -34.88
CA ILE A 20 78.31 4.69 -34.32
C ILE A 20 78.78 3.97 -33.04
N ASN A 21 80.04 3.55 -32.99
CA ASN A 21 80.64 2.92 -31.81
C ASN A 21 81.18 3.93 -30.79
N SER A 22 81.10 5.24 -31.05
CA SER A 22 81.54 6.25 -30.12
C SER A 22 80.69 6.22 -28.85
N ASN A 23 81.34 6.38 -27.70
CA ASN A 23 80.66 6.43 -26.41
C ASN A 23 79.59 7.53 -26.36
N GLU A 24 79.79 8.62 -27.09
CA GLU A 24 78.87 9.75 -27.16
C GLU A 24 77.58 9.39 -27.91
N PHE A 25 77.68 8.75 -29.09
CA PHE A 25 76.51 8.26 -29.82
C PHE A 25 75.74 7.19 -29.03
N ILE A 26 76.44 6.22 -28.44
CA ILE A 26 75.84 5.16 -27.60
C ILE A 26 75.11 5.78 -26.39
N THR A 27 75.69 6.81 -25.76
CA THR A 27 75.08 7.50 -24.60
C THR A 27 73.84 8.28 -25.01
N CYS A 28 73.90 9.01 -26.13
CA CYS A 28 72.73 9.71 -26.69
C CYS A 28 71.61 8.76 -27.06
N PHE A 29 71.91 7.62 -27.71
CA PHE A 29 70.92 6.61 -28.06
C PHE A 29 70.30 5.96 -26.81
N LYS A 30 71.10 5.64 -25.79
CA LYS A 30 70.59 5.14 -24.48
C LYS A 30 69.68 6.15 -23.79
N ARG A 31 70.04 7.44 -23.80
CA ARG A 31 69.20 8.53 -23.25
C ARG A 31 67.90 8.71 -24.02
N ALA A 32 67.94 8.65 -25.35
CA ALA A 32 66.76 8.74 -26.20
C ALA A 32 65.80 7.55 -25.97
N LYS A 33 66.34 6.33 -25.85
CA LYS A 33 65.56 5.13 -25.50
C LYS A 33 64.90 5.30 -24.12
N HIS A 34 65.66 5.71 -23.11
CA HIS A 34 65.12 5.92 -21.76
C HIS A 34 64.03 7.02 -21.74
N LEU A 35 64.24 8.12 -22.47
CA LEU A 35 63.22 9.17 -22.61
C LEU A 35 61.95 8.62 -23.27
N HIS A 36 62.06 7.79 -24.30
CA HIS A 36 60.90 7.16 -24.94
C HIS A 36 60.13 6.23 -23.97
N GLU A 37 60.85 5.43 -23.19
CA GLU A 37 60.25 4.57 -22.14
C GLU A 37 59.49 5.41 -21.10
N VAL A 38 60.10 6.48 -20.59
CA VAL A 38 59.46 7.41 -19.63
C VAL A 38 58.24 8.09 -20.25
N MET A 39 58.32 8.52 -21.52
CA MET A 39 57.19 9.13 -22.22
C MET A 39 56.04 8.14 -22.43
N ALA A 40 56.34 6.86 -22.70
CA ALA A 40 55.35 5.81 -22.83
C ALA A 40 54.67 5.51 -21.49
N GLU A 41 55.42 5.36 -20.40
CA GLU A 41 54.87 5.18 -19.05
C GLU A 41 54.02 6.36 -18.59
N TYR A 42 54.47 7.60 -18.88
CA TYR A 42 53.73 8.81 -18.58
C TYR A 42 52.41 8.87 -19.37
N SER A 43 52.44 8.54 -20.66
CA SER A 43 51.24 8.49 -21.51
C SER A 43 50.25 7.43 -21.00
N HIS A 44 50.74 6.25 -20.64
CA HIS A 44 49.92 5.20 -20.04
C HIS A 44 49.27 5.64 -18.72
N THR A 45 50.04 6.31 -17.86
CA THR A 45 49.53 6.85 -16.58
C THR A 45 48.46 7.91 -16.80
N ILE A 46 48.64 8.81 -17.77
CA ILE A 46 47.60 9.79 -18.14
C ILE A 46 46.32 9.09 -18.58
N GLU A 47 46.41 8.01 -19.37
CA GLU A 47 45.24 7.27 -19.84
C GLU A 47 44.50 6.58 -18.69
N LEU A 48 45.23 5.97 -17.75
CA LEU A 48 44.66 5.42 -16.52
C LEU A 48 43.94 6.49 -15.68
N ILE A 49 44.55 7.67 -15.51
CA ILE A 49 43.93 8.79 -14.79
C ILE A 49 42.66 9.26 -15.50
N LYS A 50 42.69 9.45 -16.82
CA LYS A 50 41.51 9.85 -17.62
C LYS A 50 40.38 8.83 -17.49
N ASN A 51 40.69 7.55 -17.57
CA ASN A 51 39.70 6.49 -17.39
C ASN A 51 39.13 6.49 -15.98
N ARG A 52 39.97 6.72 -14.96
CA ARG A 52 39.52 6.79 -13.57
C ARG A 52 38.62 8.01 -13.31
N ILE A 53 38.94 9.17 -13.87
CA ILE A 53 38.11 10.38 -13.75
C ILE A 53 36.74 10.14 -14.39
N LYS A 54 36.68 9.61 -15.60
CA LYS A 54 35.40 9.27 -16.27
C LYS A 54 34.55 8.30 -15.44
N GLN A 55 35.18 7.29 -14.84
CA GLN A 55 34.46 6.36 -13.95
C GLN A 55 33.91 7.09 -12.71
N LEU A 56 34.68 7.98 -12.10
CA LEU A 56 34.23 8.76 -10.93
C LEU A 56 33.05 9.67 -11.29
N GLU A 57 33.08 10.33 -12.44
CA GLU A 57 31.99 11.20 -12.93
C GLU A 57 30.69 10.39 -13.14
N ILE A 58 30.78 9.26 -13.83
CA ILE A 58 29.63 8.36 -14.04
C ILE A 58 29.07 7.89 -12.70
N ASN A 59 29.93 7.48 -11.77
CA ASN A 59 29.52 6.99 -10.46
C ASN A 59 28.84 8.09 -9.61
N GLN A 60 29.36 9.32 -9.65
CA GLN A 60 28.73 10.46 -8.97
C GLN A 60 27.36 10.79 -9.56
N TYR A 61 27.25 10.79 -10.89
CA TYR A 61 25.99 11.04 -11.57
C TYR A 61 24.93 9.97 -11.22
N ASN A 62 25.32 8.69 -11.25
CA ASN A 62 24.45 7.59 -10.90
C ASN A 62 23.98 7.67 -9.44
N LYS A 63 24.90 7.97 -8.51
CA LYS A 63 24.57 8.17 -7.09
C LYS A 63 23.60 9.34 -6.89
N PHE A 64 23.86 10.48 -7.52
CA PHE A 64 22.98 11.65 -7.39
C PHE A 64 21.56 11.36 -7.89
N ASN A 65 21.44 10.67 -9.04
CA ASN A 65 20.12 10.28 -9.56
C ASN A 65 19.41 9.28 -8.66
N PHE A 66 20.15 8.33 -8.09
CA PHE A 66 19.63 7.37 -7.12
C PHE A 66 19.09 8.09 -5.87
N ASP A 67 19.89 8.97 -5.26
CA ASP A 67 19.52 9.73 -4.07
C ASP A 67 18.25 10.57 -4.31
N LYS A 68 18.15 11.21 -5.48
CA LYS A 68 16.97 11.98 -5.89
C LYS A 68 15.72 11.10 -6.02
N ARG A 69 15.84 9.88 -6.52
CA ARG A 69 14.72 8.92 -6.61
C ARG A 69 14.33 8.40 -5.24
N CYS A 70 15.30 8.08 -4.37
CA CYS A 70 15.05 7.71 -2.99
C CYS A 70 14.30 8.82 -2.23
N GLN A 71 14.67 10.09 -2.42
CA GLN A 71 13.97 11.20 -1.78
C GLN A 71 12.52 11.30 -2.24
N LYS A 72 12.25 11.22 -3.56
CA LYS A 72 10.87 11.22 -4.08
C LYS A 72 10.01 10.10 -3.49
N TRP A 73 10.59 8.92 -3.34
CA TRP A 73 9.92 7.78 -2.70
C TRP A 73 9.69 8.00 -1.21
N ASN A 74 10.64 8.58 -0.51
CA ASN A 74 10.48 8.95 0.88
C ASN A 74 9.34 9.97 1.08
N ASP A 75 9.28 10.99 0.23
CA ASP A 75 8.22 12.01 0.25
C ASP A 75 6.84 11.38 -0.01
N TYR A 76 6.78 10.47 -0.99
CA TYR A 76 5.56 9.70 -1.29
C TYR A 76 5.10 8.86 -0.09
N ILE A 77 6.00 8.06 0.51
CA ILE A 77 5.68 7.23 1.68
C ILE A 77 5.21 8.11 2.84
N GLN A 78 5.86 9.25 3.06
CA GLN A 78 5.45 10.20 4.11
C GLN A 78 4.04 10.76 3.87
N ALA A 79 3.69 11.08 2.62
CA ALA A 79 2.33 11.51 2.29
C ALA A 79 1.29 10.41 2.55
N VAL A 80 1.63 9.16 2.23
CA VAL A 80 0.77 8.00 2.51
C VAL A 80 0.60 7.76 4.02
N GLU A 81 1.67 7.87 4.81
CA GLU A 81 1.62 7.79 6.27
C GLU A 81 0.73 8.88 6.89
N GLN A 82 0.82 10.11 6.38
CA GLN A 82 -0.05 11.21 6.80
C GLN A 82 -1.52 10.90 6.49
N ASN A 83 -1.82 10.41 5.29
CA ASN A 83 -3.17 10.02 4.90
C ASN A 83 -3.70 8.88 5.81
N LEU A 84 -2.88 7.85 6.08
CA LEU A 84 -3.24 6.78 7.01
C LEU A 84 -3.51 7.29 8.43
N THR A 85 -2.77 8.30 8.89
CA THR A 85 -3.01 8.94 10.18
C THR A 85 -4.38 9.62 10.21
N VAL A 86 -4.73 10.35 9.14
CA VAL A 86 -6.04 10.97 8.97
C VAL A 86 -7.14 9.91 8.94
N ILE A 87 -6.95 8.81 8.20
CA ILE A 87 -7.90 7.69 8.16
C ILE A 87 -8.05 7.06 9.53
N GLN A 88 -6.98 6.87 10.29
CA GLN A 88 -7.04 6.29 11.62
C GLN A 88 -7.91 7.13 12.56
N HIS A 89 -7.77 8.46 12.53
CA HIS A 89 -8.57 9.37 13.33
C HIS A 89 -10.04 9.43 12.90
N ASN A 90 -10.33 9.23 11.61
CA ASN A 90 -11.69 9.33 11.06
C ASN A 90 -12.35 7.97 10.75
N SER A 91 -11.70 6.86 11.12
CA SER A 91 -12.19 5.50 10.83
C SER A 91 -13.47 5.13 11.57
N ARG A 92 -13.79 5.86 12.63
CA ARG A 92 -15.08 5.76 13.34
C ARG A 92 -16.05 6.72 12.68
N THR A 93 -16.89 6.21 11.81
CA THR A 93 -17.83 7.02 11.02
C THR A 93 -19.01 6.16 10.58
N ASN A 94 -19.96 6.77 9.88
CA ASN A 94 -21.10 6.08 9.30
C ASN A 94 -20.71 5.23 8.08
N TYR A 95 -21.67 4.45 7.58
CA TYR A 95 -21.48 3.59 6.41
C TYR A 95 -20.88 4.31 5.19
N GLN A 96 -21.37 5.52 4.87
CA GLN A 96 -20.88 6.28 3.72
C GLN A 96 -19.42 6.71 3.89
N GLY A 97 -19.04 7.19 5.08
CA GLY A 97 -17.66 7.53 5.38
C GLY A 97 -16.73 6.32 5.30
N LEU A 98 -17.19 5.12 5.70
CA LEU A 98 -16.41 3.89 5.56
C LEU A 98 -16.17 3.51 4.09
N LEU A 99 -17.16 3.69 3.21
CA LEU A 99 -16.99 3.47 1.76
C LEU A 99 -15.99 4.44 1.14
N GLU A 100 -16.01 5.71 1.55
CA GLU A 100 -15.03 6.70 1.10
C GLU A 100 -13.61 6.34 1.55
N ILE A 101 -13.46 5.86 2.79
CA ILE A 101 -12.18 5.36 3.31
C ILE A 101 -11.71 4.13 2.52
N ASP A 102 -12.57 3.13 2.27
CA ASP A 102 -12.19 1.93 1.50
C ASP A 102 -11.78 2.28 0.06
N THR A 103 -12.46 3.25 -0.55
CA THR A 103 -12.13 3.77 -1.88
C THR A 103 -10.76 4.45 -1.87
N ASN A 104 -10.49 5.31 -0.88
CA ASN A 104 -9.20 5.98 -0.73
C ASN A 104 -8.07 4.95 -0.54
N LEU A 105 -8.24 3.98 0.36
CA LEU A 105 -7.26 2.91 0.57
C LEU A 105 -7.03 2.07 -0.69
N SER A 106 -8.10 1.76 -1.44
CA SER A 106 -7.99 1.05 -2.73
C SER A 106 -7.19 1.86 -3.76
N ASN A 107 -7.40 3.17 -3.82
CA ASN A 107 -6.64 4.05 -4.72
C ASN A 107 -5.16 4.08 -4.35
N ILE A 108 -4.82 4.14 -3.05
CA ILE A 108 -3.43 4.08 -2.58
C ILE A 108 -2.80 2.73 -2.95
N ILE A 109 -3.51 1.62 -2.73
CA ILE A 109 -3.04 0.27 -3.10
C ILE A 109 -2.78 0.17 -4.61
N ASN A 110 -3.69 0.69 -5.43
CA ASN A 110 -3.56 0.67 -6.88
C ASN A 110 -2.35 1.51 -7.34
N ASP A 111 -2.18 2.70 -6.80
CA ASP A 111 -1.02 3.56 -7.09
C ASP A 111 0.29 2.90 -6.65
N PHE A 112 0.31 2.23 -5.49
CA PHE A 112 1.47 1.46 -5.03
C PHE A 112 1.80 0.31 -5.99
N ASN A 113 0.80 -0.45 -6.42
CA ASN A 113 0.98 -1.55 -7.37
C ASN A 113 1.49 -1.06 -8.73
N GLN A 114 1.02 0.09 -9.22
CA GLN A 114 1.51 0.70 -10.46
C GLN A 114 2.99 1.09 -10.35
N ARG A 115 3.41 1.57 -9.19
CA ARG A 115 4.80 2.01 -8.93
C ARG A 115 5.72 0.88 -8.46
N GLN A 116 5.22 -0.34 -8.29
CA GLN A 116 5.98 -1.47 -7.75
C GLN A 116 7.23 -1.80 -8.59
N GLN A 117 7.16 -1.67 -9.91
CA GLN A 117 8.31 -1.93 -10.77
C GLN A 117 9.43 -0.90 -10.57
N GLU A 118 9.08 0.38 -10.39
CA GLU A 118 10.06 1.43 -10.10
C GLU A 118 10.78 1.18 -8.76
N LEU A 119 10.03 0.64 -7.80
CA LEU A 119 10.48 0.31 -6.47
C LEU A 119 11.47 -0.88 -6.49
N ILE A 120 11.16 -1.93 -7.26
CA ILE A 120 12.06 -3.07 -7.50
C ILE A 120 13.33 -2.60 -8.20
N GLN A 121 13.21 -1.75 -9.22
CA GLN A 121 14.35 -1.19 -9.93
C GLN A 121 15.25 -0.38 -8.99
N LEU A 122 14.66 0.51 -8.19
CA LEU A 122 15.40 1.28 -7.19
C LEU A 122 16.10 0.36 -6.18
N THR A 123 15.47 -0.76 -5.80
CA THR A 123 16.09 -1.76 -4.93
C THR A 123 17.36 -2.35 -5.53
N ASN A 124 17.24 -2.77 -6.79
CA ASN A 124 18.34 -3.42 -7.50
C ASN A 124 19.49 -2.43 -7.76
N GLU A 125 19.18 -1.19 -8.14
CA GLU A 125 20.16 -0.11 -8.27
C GLU A 125 20.87 0.17 -6.94
N GLY A 126 20.12 0.22 -5.82
CA GLY A 126 20.68 0.40 -4.48
C GLY A 126 21.67 -0.71 -4.14
N LYS A 127 21.30 -1.98 -4.36
CA LYS A 127 22.19 -3.14 -4.13
C LYS A 127 23.46 -3.07 -4.98
N GLN A 128 23.36 -2.70 -6.25
CA GLN A 128 24.53 -2.54 -7.13
C GLN A 128 25.47 -1.41 -6.65
N LEU A 129 24.93 -0.26 -6.23
CA LEU A 129 25.73 0.85 -5.72
C LEU A 129 26.43 0.49 -4.40
N ILE A 130 25.82 -0.40 -3.60
CA ILE A 130 26.41 -0.97 -2.39
C ILE A 130 27.59 -1.89 -2.75
N GLU A 131 27.40 -2.84 -3.67
CA GLU A 131 28.45 -3.74 -4.14
C GLU A 131 29.65 -3.00 -4.74
N GLN A 132 29.40 -1.86 -5.39
CA GLN A 132 30.43 -0.99 -5.97
C GLN A 132 31.11 -0.06 -4.95
N ASN A 133 30.78 -0.16 -3.65
CA ASN A 133 31.25 0.74 -2.59
C ASN A 133 30.99 2.24 -2.85
N LEU A 134 29.95 2.56 -3.64
CA LEU A 134 29.55 3.94 -3.95
C LEU A 134 28.52 4.48 -2.95
N LEU A 135 27.72 3.59 -2.39
CA LEU A 135 26.76 3.90 -1.33
C LEU A 135 27.36 3.57 0.04
N VAL A 136 27.80 4.60 0.76
CA VAL A 136 28.37 4.47 2.12
C VAL A 136 27.28 4.20 3.15
N ASP A 137 26.08 4.75 2.95
CA ASP A 137 24.96 4.65 3.88
C ASP A 137 23.97 3.54 3.48
N GLN A 138 24.44 2.30 3.57
CA GLN A 138 23.63 1.09 3.35
C GLN A 138 22.42 1.05 4.30
N HIS A 139 22.58 1.61 5.51
CA HIS A 139 21.58 1.54 6.55
C HIS A 139 20.36 2.40 6.26
N THR A 140 20.55 3.61 5.72
CA THR A 140 19.45 4.48 5.29
C THR A 140 18.65 3.88 4.14
N PHE A 141 19.33 3.24 3.17
CA PHE A 141 18.64 2.55 2.08
C PHE A 141 17.81 1.36 2.59
N ALA A 142 18.39 0.50 3.45
CA ALA A 142 17.67 -0.62 4.05
C ALA A 142 16.47 -0.17 4.91
N LYS A 143 16.58 0.96 5.61
CA LYS A 143 15.45 1.56 6.35
C LYS A 143 14.31 2.00 5.43
N LEU A 144 14.63 2.60 4.28
CA LEU A 144 13.62 3.02 3.31
C LEU A 144 12.88 1.81 2.73
N GLU A 145 13.60 0.75 2.39
CA GLU A 145 13.02 -0.54 1.95
C GLU A 145 12.11 -1.13 3.03
N GLN A 146 12.56 -1.19 4.29
CA GLN A 146 11.73 -1.72 5.37
C GLN A 146 10.47 -0.86 5.60
N ARG A 147 10.60 0.47 5.49
CA ARG A 147 9.49 1.41 5.70
C ARG A 147 8.40 1.24 4.66
N TRP A 148 8.73 1.04 3.37
CA TRP A 148 7.70 0.77 2.36
C TRP A 148 6.97 -0.55 2.60
N GLN A 149 7.66 -1.56 3.14
CA GLN A 149 7.08 -2.90 3.30
C GLN A 149 6.09 -2.85 4.45
N THR A 150 6.49 -2.14 5.49
CA THR A 150 5.68 -1.85 6.66
C THR A 150 4.44 -1.05 6.27
N ILE A 151 4.57 0.03 5.50
CA ILE A 151 3.42 0.88 5.16
C ILE A 151 2.40 0.12 4.31
N MET A 152 2.85 -0.68 3.35
CA MET A 152 1.95 -1.47 2.51
C MET A 152 1.16 -2.49 3.33
N LYS A 153 1.84 -3.19 4.25
CA LYS A 153 1.16 -4.11 5.18
C LYS A 153 0.14 -3.38 6.06
N THR A 154 0.48 -2.19 6.56
CA THR A 154 -0.43 -1.38 7.37
C THR A 154 -1.67 -0.95 6.57
N ILE A 155 -1.51 -0.52 5.31
CA ILE A 155 -2.62 -0.15 4.43
C ILE A 155 -3.55 -1.33 4.20
N LEU A 156 -3.00 -2.51 3.87
CA LEU A 156 -3.79 -3.72 3.63
C LEU A 156 -4.56 -4.15 4.87
N ASN A 157 -3.91 -4.16 6.05
CA ASN A 157 -4.57 -4.46 7.31
C ASN A 157 -5.70 -3.47 7.60
N LYS A 158 -5.44 -2.18 7.41
CA LYS A 158 -6.45 -1.15 7.66
C LYS A 158 -7.64 -1.28 6.71
N GLN A 159 -7.39 -1.58 5.43
CA GLN A 159 -8.46 -1.82 4.47
C GLN A 159 -9.32 -3.02 4.89
N GLN A 160 -8.69 -4.11 5.34
CA GLN A 160 -9.40 -5.29 5.80
C GLN A 160 -10.29 -4.97 7.02
N GLU A 161 -9.78 -4.23 8.00
CA GLU A 161 -10.57 -3.74 9.13
C GLU A 161 -11.82 -2.97 8.68
N ILE A 162 -11.65 -2.01 7.76
CA ILE A 162 -12.74 -1.19 7.24
C ILE A 162 -13.77 -2.05 6.49
N LYS A 163 -13.32 -2.99 5.66
CA LYS A 163 -14.20 -3.93 4.94
C LYS A 163 -15.02 -4.80 5.88
N ASP A 164 -14.46 -5.23 7.01
CA ASP A 164 -15.20 -6.03 7.97
C ASP A 164 -16.26 -5.21 8.73
N ILE A 165 -16.02 -3.92 8.97
CA ILE A 165 -17.04 -3.01 9.50
C ILE A 165 -18.13 -2.73 8.45
N ILE A 166 -17.77 -2.56 7.17
CA ILE A 166 -18.73 -2.41 6.06
C ILE A 166 -19.64 -3.65 5.97
N LYS A 167 -19.07 -4.86 6.04
CA LYS A 167 -19.88 -6.10 6.06
C LYS A 167 -20.84 -6.13 7.24
N LEU A 168 -20.41 -5.68 8.43
CA LEU A 168 -21.26 -5.61 9.61
C LEU A 168 -22.45 -4.66 9.39
N TRP A 169 -22.22 -3.50 8.76
CA TRP A 169 -23.28 -2.57 8.35
C TRP A 169 -24.26 -3.21 7.38
N LEU A 170 -23.76 -3.90 6.36
CA LEU A 170 -24.61 -4.59 5.39
C LEU A 170 -25.46 -5.69 6.05
N SER A 171 -24.88 -6.46 6.98
CA SER A 171 -25.63 -7.44 7.77
C SER A 171 -26.74 -6.79 8.59
N TYR A 172 -26.44 -5.67 9.26
CA TYR A 172 -27.44 -4.93 10.02
C TYR A 172 -28.62 -4.47 9.17
N GLN A 173 -28.35 -3.86 8.02
CA GLN A 173 -29.38 -3.41 7.07
C GLN A 173 -30.23 -4.58 6.55
N ASN A 174 -29.61 -5.71 6.20
CA ASN A 174 -30.32 -6.90 5.74
C ASN A 174 -31.23 -7.49 6.83
N TYR A 175 -30.76 -7.50 8.08
CA TYR A 175 -31.57 -7.95 9.21
C TYR A 175 -32.74 -7.00 9.47
N LEU A 176 -32.54 -5.68 9.34
CA LEU A 176 -33.61 -4.70 9.54
C LEU A 176 -34.69 -4.87 8.47
N GLU A 177 -34.29 -4.95 7.20
CA GLU A 177 -35.22 -5.16 6.09
C GLU A 177 -36.00 -6.47 6.25
N THR A 178 -35.31 -7.55 6.58
CA THR A 178 -35.93 -8.86 6.81
C THR A 178 -36.93 -8.81 7.97
N TYR A 179 -36.55 -8.14 9.07
CA TYR A 179 -37.39 -7.97 10.25
C TYR A 179 -38.66 -7.18 9.93
N TYR A 180 -38.55 -6.00 9.30
CA TYR A 180 -39.70 -5.18 8.94
C TYR A 180 -40.64 -5.90 7.97
N ARG A 181 -40.10 -6.61 6.97
CA ARG A 181 -40.90 -7.39 6.03
C ARG A 181 -41.68 -8.50 6.74
N LEU A 182 -41.03 -9.24 7.62
CA LEU A 182 -41.66 -10.33 8.36
C LEU A 182 -42.71 -9.79 9.35
N LEU A 183 -42.37 -8.73 10.09
CA LEU A 183 -43.27 -8.07 11.03
C LEU A 183 -44.53 -7.57 10.33
N LYS A 184 -44.39 -6.92 9.17
CA LYS A 184 -45.53 -6.47 8.36
C LYS A 184 -46.42 -7.63 7.94
N SER A 185 -45.84 -8.69 7.36
CA SER A 185 -46.60 -9.86 6.91
C SER A 185 -47.34 -10.55 8.06
N LYS A 186 -46.70 -10.65 9.24
CA LYS A 186 -47.35 -11.19 10.44
C LYS A 186 -48.46 -10.28 10.94
N TYR A 187 -48.22 -8.97 11.01
CA TYR A 187 -49.24 -8.01 11.43
C TYR A 187 -50.48 -8.00 10.52
N GLU A 188 -50.29 -8.07 9.20
CA GLU A 188 -51.40 -8.18 8.23
C GLU A 188 -52.22 -9.45 8.47
N LEU A 189 -51.57 -10.60 8.68
CA LEU A 189 -52.23 -11.86 9.01
C LEU A 189 -53.02 -11.78 10.33
N GLU A 190 -52.45 -11.15 11.34
CA GLU A 190 -53.13 -10.92 12.62
C GLU A 190 -54.35 -10.03 12.47
N GLN A 191 -54.26 -8.96 11.65
CA GLN A 191 -55.42 -8.12 11.38
C GLN A 191 -56.55 -8.87 10.68
N GLU A 192 -56.22 -9.74 9.71
CA GLU A 192 -57.22 -10.60 9.04
C GLU A 192 -57.90 -11.55 10.03
N ASN A 193 -57.11 -12.20 10.89
CA ASN A 193 -57.61 -13.11 11.93
C ASN A 193 -58.53 -12.39 12.93
N LEU A 194 -58.27 -11.12 13.25
CA LEU A 194 -59.10 -10.35 14.19
C LEU A 194 -60.32 -9.72 13.53
N GLN A 195 -60.29 -9.42 12.22
CA GLN A 195 -61.45 -8.90 11.49
C GLN A 195 -62.49 -9.99 11.20
N ALA A 196 -62.06 -11.20 10.90
CA ALA A 196 -62.92 -12.36 10.62
C ALA A 196 -62.50 -13.57 11.46
N PRO A 197 -62.71 -13.53 12.79
CA PRO A 197 -62.15 -14.53 13.69
C PRO A 197 -62.83 -15.89 13.54
N THR A 198 -62.00 -16.92 13.36
CA THR A 198 -62.47 -18.31 13.38
C THR A 198 -62.75 -18.77 14.82
N LEU A 199 -63.54 -19.84 14.98
CA LEU A 199 -63.79 -20.45 16.30
C LEU A 199 -62.49 -20.86 17.03
N GLY A 200 -61.47 -21.29 16.27
CA GLY A 200 -60.15 -21.60 16.82
C GLY A 200 -59.44 -20.38 17.38
N VAL A 201 -59.44 -19.27 16.63
CA VAL A 201 -58.84 -17.98 17.06
C VAL A 201 -59.53 -17.46 18.33
N LEU A 202 -60.87 -17.45 18.37
CA LEU A 202 -61.62 -17.02 19.56
C LEU A 202 -61.33 -17.90 20.78
N SER A 203 -61.19 -19.22 20.59
CA SER A 203 -60.82 -20.15 21.66
C SER A 203 -59.41 -19.87 22.19
N GLN A 204 -58.45 -19.57 21.31
CA GLN A 204 -57.08 -19.24 21.69
C GLN A 204 -57.00 -17.91 22.44
N ILE A 205 -57.75 -16.89 22.00
CA ILE A 205 -57.83 -15.59 22.69
C ILE A 205 -58.41 -15.79 24.10
N LYS A 206 -59.54 -16.51 24.23
CA LYS A 206 -60.16 -16.81 25.55
C LYS A 206 -59.26 -17.62 26.48
N GLN A 207 -58.42 -18.49 25.94
CA GLN A 207 -57.48 -19.30 26.72
C GLN A 207 -56.16 -18.57 27.02
N GLY A 208 -55.97 -17.36 26.50
CA GLY A 208 -54.72 -16.60 26.64
C GLY A 208 -53.53 -17.22 25.91
N THR A 209 -53.78 -18.14 24.96
CA THR A 209 -52.75 -18.85 24.18
C THR A 209 -52.55 -18.28 22.79
N TYR A 210 -53.24 -17.18 22.47
CA TYR A 210 -53.11 -16.49 21.19
C TYR A 210 -51.73 -15.84 21.06
N LEU A 211 -50.93 -16.34 20.11
CA LEU A 211 -49.63 -15.78 19.77
C LEU A 211 -49.84 -14.63 18.78
N ASN A 212 -49.52 -13.41 19.20
CA ASN A 212 -49.59 -12.23 18.34
C ASN A 212 -48.40 -12.15 17.35
N ALA A 213 -48.45 -11.15 16.46
CA ALA A 213 -47.48 -10.97 15.39
C ALA A 213 -46.01 -10.93 15.86
N THR A 214 -45.74 -10.39 17.06
CA THR A 214 -44.37 -10.20 17.58
C THR A 214 -43.86 -11.39 18.42
N ASN A 215 -44.77 -12.25 18.91
CA ASN A 215 -44.42 -13.43 19.69
C ASN A 215 -43.98 -14.63 18.85
N ASN A 216 -43.52 -14.37 17.62
CA ASN A 216 -42.97 -15.35 16.71
C ASN A 216 -41.46 -15.60 16.99
N GLU A 217 -41.05 -16.86 17.02
CA GLU A 217 -39.66 -17.27 17.30
C GLU A 217 -38.67 -16.73 16.26
N GLU A 218 -39.03 -16.66 14.98
CA GLU A 218 -38.18 -16.12 13.92
C GLU A 218 -37.95 -14.61 14.11
N LEU A 219 -38.99 -13.85 14.49
CA LEU A 219 -38.87 -12.43 14.80
C LEU A 219 -38.02 -12.17 16.05
N LYS A 220 -38.17 -12.99 17.09
CA LYS A 220 -37.34 -12.90 18.31
C LYS A 220 -35.85 -13.13 17.98
N ASN A 221 -35.56 -14.17 17.20
CA ASN A 221 -34.19 -14.48 16.77
C ASN A 221 -33.59 -13.38 15.88
N LEU A 222 -34.39 -12.76 15.00
CA LEU A 222 -33.95 -11.63 14.18
C LEU A 222 -33.70 -10.37 15.02
N LEU A 223 -34.55 -10.10 16.01
CA LEU A 223 -34.41 -8.96 16.90
C LEU A 223 -33.15 -9.06 17.77
N GLU A 224 -32.81 -10.27 18.23
CA GLU A 224 -31.56 -10.53 18.97
C GLU A 224 -30.33 -10.26 18.07
N LYS A 225 -30.33 -10.78 16.84
CA LYS A 225 -29.26 -10.52 15.87
C LYS A 225 -29.12 -9.03 15.55
N LEU A 226 -30.25 -8.32 15.41
CA LEU A 226 -30.28 -6.88 15.19
C LEU A 226 -29.66 -6.13 16.36
N TYR A 227 -30.04 -6.49 17.59
CA TYR A 227 -29.49 -5.89 18.79
C TYR A 227 -27.98 -6.10 18.87
N GLU A 228 -27.51 -7.34 18.74
CA GLU A 228 -26.08 -7.67 18.83
C GLU A 228 -25.28 -6.93 17.75
N THR A 229 -25.78 -6.93 16.51
CA THR A 229 -25.14 -6.24 15.39
C THR A 229 -25.11 -4.71 15.61
N ASN A 230 -26.21 -4.12 16.08
CA ASN A 230 -26.30 -2.70 16.41
C ASN A 230 -25.29 -2.31 17.52
N ARG A 231 -25.20 -3.10 18.60
CA ARG A 231 -24.23 -2.87 19.68
C ARG A 231 -22.78 -2.95 19.19
N ARG A 232 -22.49 -3.89 18.29
CA ARG A 232 -21.17 -3.99 17.64
C ARG A 232 -20.89 -2.78 16.74
N LEU A 233 -21.86 -2.30 15.96
CA LEU A 233 -21.68 -1.12 15.12
C LEU A 233 -21.42 0.14 15.94
N ILE A 234 -22.11 0.30 17.07
CA ILE A 234 -21.90 1.41 18.03
C ILE A 234 -20.45 1.47 18.50
N SER A 235 -19.81 0.32 18.80
CA SER A 235 -18.42 0.30 19.29
C SER A 235 -17.39 0.74 18.23
N TYR A 236 -17.76 0.68 16.94
CA TYR A 236 -16.93 1.15 15.81
C TYR A 236 -17.33 2.53 15.28
N SER A 237 -18.33 3.18 15.88
CA SER A 237 -18.93 4.41 15.37
C SER A 237 -18.47 5.66 16.15
N ASP A 238 -18.55 6.83 15.50
CA ASP A 238 -18.43 8.12 16.20
C ASP A 238 -19.72 8.46 16.96
N VAL A 239 -19.65 9.48 17.83
CA VAL A 239 -20.78 9.89 18.68
C VAL A 239 -22.04 10.19 17.86
N LYS A 240 -21.91 10.80 16.68
CA LYS A 240 -23.04 11.13 15.82
C LYS A 240 -23.71 9.86 15.26
N THR A 241 -22.92 8.93 14.76
CA THR A 241 -23.43 7.66 14.22
C THR A 241 -23.97 6.75 15.32
N GLN A 242 -23.36 6.77 16.51
CA GLN A 242 -23.91 6.10 17.70
C GLN A 242 -25.31 6.61 18.03
N ALA A 243 -25.50 7.93 18.10
CA ALA A 243 -26.82 8.52 18.37
C ALA A 243 -27.86 8.15 17.29
N MET A 244 -27.45 8.06 16.02
CA MET A 244 -28.31 7.58 14.94
C MET A 244 -28.72 6.12 15.16
N LEU A 245 -27.76 5.22 15.42
CA LEU A 245 -27.99 3.79 15.63
C LEU A 245 -28.84 3.51 16.88
N GLU A 246 -28.67 4.31 17.94
CA GLU A 246 -29.48 4.22 19.14
C GLU A 246 -30.90 4.69 18.91
N LYS A 247 -31.08 5.78 18.16
CA LYS A 247 -32.40 6.26 17.77
C LYS A 247 -33.14 5.23 16.91
N GLU A 248 -32.49 4.67 15.89
CA GLU A 248 -33.07 3.65 15.01
C GLU A 248 -33.50 2.41 15.80
N TRP A 249 -32.68 1.99 16.77
CA TRP A 249 -33.04 0.91 17.69
C TRP A 249 -34.25 1.26 18.56
N HIS A 250 -34.30 2.47 19.11
CA HIS A 250 -35.43 2.92 19.93
C HIS A 250 -36.72 3.02 19.12
N ASP A 251 -36.66 3.57 17.92
CA ASP A 251 -37.80 3.69 17.00
C ASP A 251 -38.33 2.29 16.63
N LEU A 252 -37.44 1.32 16.37
CA LEU A 252 -37.81 -0.08 16.15
C LEU A 252 -38.58 -0.67 17.34
N GLN A 253 -38.03 -0.54 18.56
CA GLN A 253 -38.69 -1.05 19.78
C GLN A 253 -40.07 -0.41 19.99
N LYS A 254 -40.18 0.90 19.72
CA LYS A 254 -41.44 1.63 19.83
C LYS A 254 -42.48 1.09 18.84
N SER A 255 -42.12 0.91 17.56
CA SER A 255 -43.05 0.37 16.56
C SER A 255 -43.53 -1.04 16.89
N VAL A 256 -42.65 -1.89 17.44
CA VAL A 256 -43.01 -3.25 17.89
C VAL A 256 -44.03 -3.20 19.03
N ASN A 257 -43.77 -2.35 20.04
CA ASN A 257 -44.70 -2.18 21.17
C ASN A 257 -46.06 -1.62 20.72
N GLU A 258 -46.08 -0.69 19.77
CA GLU A 258 -47.34 -0.13 19.22
C GLU A 258 -48.17 -1.21 18.51
N ILE A 259 -47.53 -2.09 17.73
CA ILE A 259 -48.20 -3.23 17.09
C ILE A 259 -48.76 -4.19 18.14
N ASP A 260 -47.99 -4.49 19.18
CA ASP A 260 -48.44 -5.37 20.26
C ASP A 260 -49.66 -4.81 21.01
N VAL A 261 -49.63 -3.52 21.31
CA VAL A 261 -50.75 -2.85 21.98
C VAL A 261 -52.00 -2.87 21.11
N ASP A 262 -51.90 -2.56 19.81
CA ASP A 262 -53.05 -2.59 18.89
C ASP A 262 -53.64 -4.00 18.75
N ILE A 263 -52.81 -5.04 18.60
CA ILE A 263 -53.29 -6.43 18.53
C ILE A 263 -53.99 -6.84 19.83
N ASN A 264 -53.41 -6.49 20.99
CA ASN A 264 -53.98 -6.85 22.28
C ASN A 264 -55.33 -6.16 22.52
N GLN A 265 -55.43 -4.86 22.23
CA GLN A 265 -56.68 -4.11 22.35
C GLN A 265 -57.80 -4.69 21.48
N ARG A 266 -57.48 -5.06 20.23
CA ARG A 266 -58.45 -5.70 19.32
C ARG A 266 -58.85 -7.09 19.80
N SER A 267 -57.91 -7.87 20.31
CA SER A 267 -58.19 -9.21 20.85
C SER A 267 -59.09 -9.14 22.08
N GLU A 268 -58.85 -8.19 23.00
CA GLU A 268 -59.70 -7.94 24.16
C GLU A 268 -61.12 -7.54 23.75
N ALA A 269 -61.26 -6.68 22.74
CA ALA A 269 -62.57 -6.25 22.23
C ALA A 269 -63.41 -7.40 21.64
N LEU A 270 -62.79 -8.50 21.19
CA LEU A 270 -63.49 -9.67 20.64
C LEU A 270 -64.05 -10.62 21.71
N ILE A 271 -63.58 -10.52 22.95
CA ILE A 271 -64.02 -11.38 24.08
C ILE A 271 -64.79 -10.63 25.16
N ALA A 272 -64.85 -9.29 25.08
CA ALA A 272 -65.70 -8.42 25.89
C ALA A 272 -67.17 -8.51 25.48
#